data_AF-A0A9N9CG36-F1
#
_entry.id   AF-A0A9N9CG36-F1
#
_cell.length_a   1.000
_cell.length_b   1.000
_cell.length_c   1.000
_cell.angle_alpha   90.00
_cell.angle_beta   90.00
_cell.angle_gamma   90.00
#
_symmetry.space_group_name_H-M   'P 1'
#
loop_
_entity.id
_entity.type
_entity.pdbx_description
1 polymer ?
#
loop_
_entity_poly.entity_id
_entity_poly.type
_entity_poly.pdbx_seq_one_letter_code
_entity_poly.pdbx_strand_id
1 'polypeptide(L)'
;MGIKGHLDLSEFVDLESFTLECSRGITSLDVSKNSKLVGINCRLVPELNKLIMGNISKLERIQIFGNKISANLKVFSQSINLHELEIGSNEYYGSACDFYGSLKALENCENLKYVDISNNKRIIGGLEHLPLNNLCSFCCSNTTFQSILRPYDYDIKAWKLVNYSKKALAKHNPELLIEELGKKIRESRITLDEIKQNKSDKTNKRIERLESKIIILEEIRRQAIEKNETFLRANNLENENQKLKIKIAELETQLKTEQQKIEQIAQIIVPPKNY
;
A
#
# COMPACT_ATOMS: atom_id res chain seq x y z
N MET A 1 29.87 -33.17 -21.17
CA MET A 1 30.37 -31.91 -20.60
C MET A 1 29.18 -30.96 -20.50
N GLY A 2 28.86 -30.47 -19.30
CA GLY A 2 27.79 -29.48 -19.13
C GLY A 2 28.23 -28.10 -19.62
N ILE A 3 27.27 -27.26 -20.02
CA ILE A 3 27.49 -25.86 -20.34
C ILE A 3 27.97 -25.15 -19.06
N LYS A 4 29.03 -24.33 -19.17
CA LYS A 4 29.62 -23.57 -18.06
C LYS A 4 29.87 -22.14 -18.48
N GLY A 5 29.95 -21.25 -17.51
CA GLY A 5 30.23 -19.83 -17.68
C GLY A 5 28.99 -19.04 -18.08
N HIS A 6 29.16 -18.23 -19.11
CA HIS A 6 28.11 -17.36 -19.62
C HIS A 6 27.18 -18.12 -20.57
N LEU A 7 25.89 -18.04 -20.33
CA LEU A 7 24.86 -18.52 -21.24
C LEU A 7 24.22 -17.33 -21.94
N ASP A 8 24.53 -17.17 -23.22
CA ASP A 8 23.97 -16.14 -24.09
C ASP A 8 22.81 -16.73 -24.91
N LEU A 9 21.61 -16.15 -24.77
CA LEU A 9 20.42 -16.55 -25.53
C LEU A 9 20.04 -15.55 -26.62
N SER A 10 20.97 -14.66 -27.01
CA SER A 10 20.69 -13.56 -27.94
C SER A 10 20.21 -14.00 -29.32
N GLU A 11 20.63 -15.17 -29.80
CA GLU A 11 20.23 -15.73 -31.09
C GLU A 11 18.79 -16.28 -31.08
N PHE A 12 18.21 -16.56 -29.91
CA PHE A 12 16.86 -17.10 -29.76
C PHE A 12 15.83 -15.96 -29.67
N VAL A 13 15.79 -15.08 -30.67
CA VAL A 13 14.96 -13.84 -30.65
C VAL A 13 13.46 -14.08 -30.43
N ASP A 14 12.97 -15.28 -30.77
CA ASP A 14 11.59 -15.70 -30.60
C ASP A 14 11.33 -16.48 -29.29
N LEU A 15 12.29 -16.54 -28.38
CA LEU A 15 12.17 -17.26 -27.12
C LEU A 15 11.08 -16.66 -26.23
N GLU A 16 10.05 -17.46 -25.95
CA GLU A 16 8.91 -17.08 -25.09
C GLU A 16 9.06 -17.62 -23.66
N SER A 17 9.77 -18.73 -23.47
CA SER A 17 9.98 -19.32 -22.15
C SER A 17 11.35 -19.95 -22.06
N PHE A 18 12.02 -19.76 -20.93
CA PHE A 18 13.32 -20.37 -20.66
C PHE A 18 13.35 -21.02 -19.27
N THR A 19 13.79 -22.27 -19.24
CA THR A 19 13.98 -23.02 -18.00
C THR A 19 15.41 -23.55 -17.90
N LEU A 20 16.06 -23.28 -16.78
CA LEU A 20 17.38 -23.80 -16.44
C LEU A 20 17.34 -24.36 -15.02
N GLU A 21 17.32 -25.68 -14.90
CA GLU A 21 17.29 -26.36 -13.61
C GLU A 21 18.56 -27.18 -13.40
N CYS A 22 19.05 -27.24 -12.16
CA CYS A 22 20.14 -28.11 -11.72
C CYS A 22 21.47 -27.97 -12.51
N SER A 23 21.68 -26.83 -13.19
CA SER A 23 22.94 -26.58 -13.88
C SER A 23 24.04 -26.21 -12.89
N ARG A 24 25.24 -26.76 -13.12
CA ARG A 24 26.46 -26.41 -12.38
C ARG A 24 27.41 -25.74 -13.34
N GLY A 25 28.06 -24.66 -12.91
CA GLY A 25 28.99 -23.91 -13.74
C GLY A 25 28.41 -22.71 -14.48
N ILE A 26 27.08 -22.55 -14.59
CA ILE A 26 26.50 -21.34 -15.21
C ILE A 26 26.60 -20.17 -14.24
N THR A 27 27.32 -19.13 -14.64
CA THR A 27 27.58 -17.94 -13.81
C THR A 27 26.74 -16.75 -14.21
N SER A 28 26.32 -16.70 -15.48
CA SER A 28 25.52 -15.60 -16.01
C SER A 28 24.56 -16.06 -17.10
N LEU A 29 23.41 -15.40 -17.17
CA LEU A 29 22.36 -15.59 -18.18
C LEU A 29 22.10 -14.27 -18.88
N ASP A 30 22.27 -14.21 -20.20
CA ASP A 30 21.89 -13.08 -21.03
C ASP A 30 20.60 -13.39 -21.79
N VAL A 31 19.56 -12.63 -21.45
CA VAL A 31 18.26 -12.64 -22.14
C VAL A 31 17.94 -11.27 -22.74
N SER A 32 18.95 -10.44 -22.99
CA SER A 32 18.77 -9.04 -23.35
C SER A 32 18.12 -8.83 -24.72
N LYS A 33 18.17 -9.82 -25.60
CA LYS A 33 17.54 -9.78 -26.93
C LYS A 33 16.21 -10.53 -27.03
N ASN A 34 15.79 -11.24 -25.98
CA ASN A 34 14.57 -12.05 -26.00
C ASN A 34 13.34 -11.21 -25.63
N SER A 35 12.97 -10.24 -26.47
CA SER A 35 11.83 -9.33 -26.22
C SER A 35 10.45 -10.01 -26.19
N LYS A 36 10.35 -11.27 -26.65
CA LYS A 36 9.14 -12.10 -26.59
C LYS A 36 9.02 -12.92 -25.31
N LEU A 37 10.00 -12.87 -24.41
CA LEU A 37 10.07 -13.70 -23.23
C LEU A 37 8.93 -13.39 -22.24
N VAL A 38 8.15 -14.42 -21.94
CA VAL A 38 6.99 -14.42 -21.03
C VAL A 38 7.34 -15.10 -19.72
N GLY A 39 8.24 -16.10 -19.74
CA GLY A 39 8.61 -16.88 -18.55
C GLY A 39 10.11 -17.14 -18.41
N ILE A 40 10.63 -16.98 -17.19
CA ILE A 40 11.97 -17.44 -16.80
C ILE A 40 11.87 -18.30 -15.54
N ASN A 41 12.35 -19.54 -15.61
CA ASN A 41 12.55 -20.40 -14.44
C ASN A 41 14.03 -20.81 -14.38
N CYS A 42 14.79 -20.17 -13.50
CA CYS A 42 16.17 -20.54 -13.21
C CYS A 42 16.35 -20.75 -11.71
N ARG A 43 15.54 -21.63 -11.11
CA ARG A 43 15.61 -21.91 -9.67
C ARG A 43 16.83 -22.76 -9.35
N LEU A 44 17.46 -22.47 -8.20
CA LEU A 44 18.52 -23.31 -7.62
C LEU A 44 19.70 -23.55 -8.58
N VAL A 45 20.18 -22.50 -9.25
CA VAL A 45 21.42 -22.48 -10.03
C VAL A 45 22.52 -21.81 -9.18
N PRO A 46 23.30 -22.57 -8.39
CA PRO A 46 24.06 -22.00 -7.25
C PRO A 46 25.23 -21.09 -7.64
N GLU A 47 25.61 -21.07 -8.91
CA GLU A 47 26.67 -20.23 -9.45
C GLU A 47 26.14 -19.01 -10.23
N LEU A 48 24.83 -19.00 -10.55
CA LEU A 48 24.21 -17.92 -11.31
C LEU A 48 24.18 -16.65 -10.45
N ASN A 49 25.03 -15.69 -10.81
CA ASN A 49 25.22 -14.45 -10.06
C ASN A 49 24.91 -13.18 -10.88
N LYS A 50 24.72 -13.33 -12.19
CA LYS A 50 24.42 -12.22 -13.08
C LYS A 50 23.28 -12.58 -14.04
N LEU A 51 22.25 -11.73 -14.05
CA LEU A 51 21.13 -11.80 -14.99
C LEU A 51 21.14 -10.52 -15.81
N ILE A 52 21.33 -10.65 -17.12
CA ILE A 52 21.35 -9.53 -18.06
C ILE A 52 19.99 -9.52 -18.77
N MET A 53 19.20 -8.49 -18.49
CA MET A 53 17.86 -8.33 -19.06
C MET A 53 17.81 -7.08 -19.94
N GLY A 54 17.07 -7.18 -21.03
CA GLY A 54 16.77 -6.08 -21.95
C GLY A 54 15.35 -5.59 -21.73
N ASN A 55 14.62 -5.40 -22.82
CA ASN A 55 13.18 -5.11 -22.73
C ASN A 55 12.41 -6.38 -22.38
N ILE A 56 11.90 -6.45 -21.14
CA ILE A 56 11.13 -7.57 -20.58
C ILE A 56 9.66 -7.19 -20.31
N SER A 57 9.09 -6.34 -21.16
CA SER A 57 7.70 -5.85 -21.01
C SER A 57 6.63 -6.93 -21.15
N LYS A 58 6.93 -8.04 -21.84
CA LYS A 58 6.06 -9.22 -21.95
C LYS A 58 6.25 -10.24 -20.82
N LEU A 59 7.23 -10.03 -19.94
CA LEU A 59 7.53 -10.98 -18.88
C LEU A 59 6.36 -11.04 -17.88
N GLU A 60 5.83 -12.24 -17.70
CA GLU A 60 4.70 -12.53 -16.83
C GLU A 60 5.13 -13.28 -15.57
N ARG A 61 6.17 -14.12 -15.67
CA ARG A 61 6.66 -14.95 -14.57
C ARG A 61 8.18 -14.99 -14.53
N ILE A 62 8.74 -14.78 -13.33
CA ILE A 62 10.16 -15.01 -13.08
C ILE A 62 10.37 -15.74 -11.76
N GLN A 63 11.06 -16.88 -11.84
CA GLN A 63 11.46 -17.69 -10.69
C GLN A 63 12.96 -17.89 -10.72
N ILE A 64 13.67 -17.14 -9.89
CA ILE A 64 15.14 -17.13 -9.82
C ILE A 64 15.63 -17.21 -8.37
N PHE A 65 14.84 -17.82 -7.50
CA PHE A 65 15.21 -18.01 -6.11
C PHE A 65 16.35 -19.02 -5.97
N GLY A 66 17.12 -18.87 -4.88
CA GLY A 66 18.22 -19.77 -4.56
C GLY A 66 19.42 -19.68 -5.50
N ASN A 67 19.58 -18.55 -6.19
CA ASN A 67 20.77 -18.19 -6.96
C ASN A 67 21.66 -17.23 -6.14
N LYS A 68 22.67 -16.61 -6.76
CA LYS A 68 23.55 -15.58 -6.18
C LYS A 68 23.38 -14.22 -6.86
N ILE A 69 22.22 -13.98 -7.47
CA ILE A 69 21.96 -12.78 -8.24
C ILE A 69 21.91 -11.58 -7.30
N SER A 70 22.73 -10.56 -7.58
CA SER A 70 22.64 -9.26 -6.92
C SER A 70 22.21 -8.21 -7.93
N ALA A 71 21.02 -7.64 -7.75
CA ALA A 71 20.46 -6.69 -8.69
C ALA A 71 19.49 -5.70 -8.00
N ASN A 72 19.38 -4.50 -8.57
CA ASN A 72 18.35 -3.56 -8.13
C ASN A 72 16.97 -4.02 -8.62
N LEU A 73 15.95 -3.93 -7.77
CA LEU A 73 14.57 -4.28 -8.10
C LEU A 73 14.00 -3.52 -9.30
N LYS A 74 14.56 -2.34 -9.63
CA LYS A 74 14.23 -1.58 -10.84
C LYS A 74 14.39 -2.38 -12.14
N VAL A 75 15.15 -3.47 -12.12
CA VAL A 75 15.27 -4.35 -13.28
C VAL A 75 13.91 -4.92 -13.73
N PHE A 76 12.91 -4.99 -12.84
CA PHE A 76 11.54 -5.43 -13.13
C PHE A 76 10.57 -4.30 -13.47
N SER A 77 11.00 -3.03 -13.48
CA SER A 77 10.11 -1.86 -13.61
C SER A 77 9.37 -1.78 -14.95
N GLN A 78 9.86 -2.48 -15.97
CA GLN A 78 9.24 -2.54 -17.29
C GLN A 78 8.29 -3.74 -17.46
N SER A 79 8.28 -4.70 -16.51
CA SER A 79 7.49 -5.93 -16.58
C SER A 79 6.05 -5.72 -16.11
N ILE A 80 5.30 -4.87 -16.80
CA ILE A 80 3.92 -4.50 -16.45
C ILE A 80 2.94 -5.70 -16.44
N ASN A 81 3.28 -6.77 -17.15
CA ASN A 81 2.50 -8.02 -17.22
C ASN A 81 2.87 -9.03 -16.13
N LEU A 82 3.83 -8.70 -15.26
CA LEU A 82 4.33 -9.60 -14.23
C LEU A 82 3.23 -9.95 -13.23
N HIS A 83 2.93 -11.24 -13.10
CA HIS A 83 2.01 -11.78 -12.11
C HIS A 83 2.67 -12.67 -11.06
N GLU A 84 3.88 -13.18 -11.33
CA GLU A 84 4.65 -14.03 -10.42
C GLU A 84 6.12 -13.57 -10.37
N LEU A 85 6.57 -13.18 -9.18
CA LEU A 85 7.93 -12.74 -8.90
C LEU A 85 8.51 -13.52 -7.73
N GLU A 86 9.36 -14.51 -8.00
CA GLU A 86 10.07 -15.28 -6.99
C GLU A 86 11.57 -15.01 -7.06
N ILE A 87 12.00 -14.01 -6.28
CA ILE A 87 13.40 -13.58 -6.16
C ILE A 87 13.96 -13.81 -4.75
N GLY A 88 13.17 -14.47 -3.91
CA GLY A 88 13.57 -14.84 -2.57
C GLY A 88 14.80 -15.73 -2.54
N SER A 89 15.28 -16.02 -1.35
CA SER A 89 16.16 -17.17 -1.13
C SER A 89 15.53 -18.06 -0.08
N ASN A 90 15.95 -19.32 -0.07
CA ASN A 90 15.74 -20.19 1.07
C ASN A 90 17.11 -20.45 1.70
N GLU A 91 17.23 -20.13 2.99
CA GLU A 91 18.49 -20.26 3.75
C GLU A 91 19.05 -21.70 3.68
N TYR A 92 18.20 -22.70 3.41
CA TYR A 92 18.61 -24.10 3.24
C TYR A 92 19.58 -24.37 2.07
N TYR A 93 19.59 -23.56 1.02
CA TYR A 93 20.38 -23.86 -0.19
C TYR A 93 21.74 -23.15 -0.25
N GLY A 94 22.15 -22.44 0.81
CA GLY A 94 23.47 -21.79 0.90
C GLY A 94 23.74 -20.72 -0.17
N SER A 95 22.74 -20.39 -0.98
CA SER A 95 22.81 -19.42 -2.07
C SER A 95 21.65 -18.46 -1.92
N ALA A 96 21.97 -17.19 -1.69
CA ALA A 96 20.98 -16.14 -1.57
C ALA A 96 21.16 -15.09 -2.65
N CYS A 97 20.07 -14.83 -3.37
CA CYS A 97 19.95 -13.61 -4.13
C CYS A 97 20.03 -12.42 -3.16
N ASP A 98 20.61 -11.34 -3.62
CA ASP A 98 20.77 -10.10 -2.87
C ASP A 98 20.18 -8.94 -3.68
N PHE A 99 18.87 -9.02 -3.89
CA PHE A 99 18.10 -7.93 -4.47
C PHE A 99 18.01 -6.76 -3.48
N TYR A 100 18.06 -5.56 -4.04
CA TYR A 100 18.06 -4.32 -3.27
C TYR A 100 17.24 -3.23 -3.96
N GLY A 101 16.99 -2.13 -3.25
CA GLY A 101 16.18 -1.02 -3.73
C GLY A 101 14.83 -0.98 -3.03
N SER A 102 13.77 -0.64 -3.76
CA SER A 102 12.44 -0.41 -3.18
C SER A 102 11.37 -1.15 -3.94
N LEU A 103 10.31 -1.57 -3.23
CA LEU A 103 9.11 -2.15 -3.83
C LEU A 103 8.37 -1.17 -4.76
N LYS A 104 8.68 0.14 -4.71
CA LYS A 104 8.19 1.11 -5.70
C LYS A 104 8.53 0.72 -7.14
N ALA A 105 9.62 -0.03 -7.36
CA ALA A 105 9.94 -0.55 -8.69
C ALA A 105 8.82 -1.41 -9.32
N LEU A 106 7.93 -1.96 -8.49
CA LEU A 106 6.82 -2.82 -8.90
C LEU A 106 5.48 -2.06 -8.99
N GLU A 107 5.48 -0.73 -8.90
CA GLU A 107 4.23 0.06 -8.80
C GLU A 107 3.30 -0.11 -10.01
N ASN A 108 3.87 -0.34 -11.19
CA ASN A 108 3.13 -0.54 -12.44
C ASN A 108 2.82 -2.02 -12.76
N CYS A 109 3.20 -2.95 -11.88
CA CYS A 109 2.95 -4.39 -12.09
C CYS A 109 1.56 -4.78 -11.57
N GLU A 110 0.50 -4.21 -12.15
CA GLU A 110 -0.89 -4.33 -11.65
C GLU A 110 -1.41 -5.77 -11.62
N ASN A 111 -0.80 -6.66 -12.41
CA ASN A 111 -1.14 -8.08 -12.50
C ASN A 111 -0.49 -8.95 -11.42
N LEU A 112 0.32 -8.40 -10.52
CA LEU A 112 1.00 -9.16 -9.46
C LEU A 112 0.02 -9.96 -8.60
N LYS A 113 0.23 -11.27 -8.57
CA LYS A 113 -0.51 -12.24 -7.75
C LYS A 113 0.38 -12.85 -6.67
N TYR A 114 1.63 -13.15 -7.02
CA TYR A 114 2.57 -13.82 -6.14
C TYR A 114 3.90 -13.07 -6.13
N VAL A 115 4.34 -12.68 -4.94
CA VAL A 115 5.63 -12.01 -4.73
C VAL A 115 6.36 -12.70 -3.58
N ASP A 116 7.53 -13.26 -3.85
CA ASP A 116 8.46 -13.74 -2.84
C ASP A 116 9.77 -12.98 -2.92
N ILE A 117 10.03 -12.20 -1.87
CA ILE A 117 11.25 -11.42 -1.67
C ILE A 117 12.03 -11.89 -0.44
N SER A 118 11.69 -13.05 0.12
CA SER A 118 12.26 -13.55 1.37
C SER A 118 13.78 -13.56 1.31
N ASN A 119 14.42 -13.25 2.44
CA ASN A 119 15.89 -13.16 2.60
C ASN A 119 16.60 -12.03 1.84
N ASN A 120 15.87 -11.15 1.15
CA ASN A 120 16.46 -9.95 0.52
C ASN A 120 16.38 -8.74 1.47
N LYS A 121 17.31 -8.66 2.43
CA LYS A 121 17.32 -7.65 3.51
C LYS A 121 17.51 -6.20 3.03
N ARG A 122 18.07 -6.00 1.83
CA ARG A 122 18.34 -4.67 1.26
C ARG A 122 17.20 -4.12 0.40
N ILE A 123 16.08 -4.83 0.31
CA ILE A 123 14.84 -4.27 -0.22
C ILE A 123 14.18 -3.47 0.90
N ILE A 124 14.15 -2.15 0.73
CA ILE A 124 13.71 -1.20 1.74
C ILE A 124 12.61 -0.28 1.18
N GLY A 125 11.54 -0.11 1.97
CA GLY A 125 10.43 0.80 1.67
C GLY A 125 9.62 0.45 0.41
N GLY A 126 8.66 1.32 0.11
CA GLY A 126 7.81 1.22 -1.07
C GLY A 126 6.67 0.21 -0.98
N LEU A 127 6.40 -0.32 0.21
CA LEU A 127 5.27 -1.24 0.45
C LEU A 127 3.92 -0.59 0.11
N GLU A 128 3.81 0.73 0.28
CA GLU A 128 2.65 1.54 -0.08
C GLU A 128 2.37 1.59 -1.59
N HIS A 129 3.41 1.39 -2.42
CA HIS A 129 3.32 1.40 -3.88
C HIS A 129 2.96 0.03 -4.47
N LEU A 130 2.95 -1.02 -3.66
CA LEU A 130 2.64 -2.36 -4.15
C LEU A 130 1.17 -2.42 -4.64
N PRO A 131 0.91 -2.93 -5.86
CA PRO A 131 -0.45 -3.12 -6.36
C PRO A 131 -1.11 -4.28 -5.61
N LEU A 132 -2.26 -4.01 -4.98
CA LEU A 132 -2.93 -4.99 -4.10
C LEU A 132 -4.20 -5.58 -4.71
N ASN A 133 -4.62 -5.13 -5.90
CA ASN A 133 -5.88 -5.55 -6.51
C ASN A 133 -5.90 -7.05 -6.76
N ASN A 134 -4.79 -7.57 -7.31
CA ASN A 134 -4.65 -8.99 -7.70
C ASN A 134 -3.74 -9.79 -6.76
N LEU A 135 -3.11 -9.16 -5.76
CA LEU A 135 -2.11 -9.80 -4.92
C LEU A 135 -2.74 -10.85 -4.00
N CYS A 136 -2.38 -12.11 -4.23
CA CYS A 136 -2.82 -13.28 -3.46
C CYS A 136 -1.81 -13.65 -2.37
N SER A 137 -0.52 -13.55 -2.66
CA SER A 137 0.55 -13.96 -1.74
C SER A 137 1.72 -12.98 -1.74
N PHE A 138 2.24 -12.71 -0.56
CA PHE A 138 3.43 -11.89 -0.34
C PHE A 138 4.33 -12.49 0.73
N CYS A 139 5.39 -13.15 0.28
CA CYS A 139 6.40 -13.75 1.14
C CYS A 139 7.54 -12.75 1.35
N CYS A 140 7.78 -12.39 2.61
CA CYS A 140 8.78 -11.39 2.99
C CYS A 140 9.59 -11.80 4.23
N SER A 141 9.74 -13.10 4.44
CA SER A 141 10.48 -13.63 5.58
C SER A 141 11.94 -13.16 5.56
N ASN A 142 12.51 -12.86 6.72
CA ASN A 142 13.87 -12.34 6.88
C ASN A 142 14.14 -11.05 6.09
N THR A 143 13.12 -10.21 5.88
CA THR A 143 13.24 -8.84 5.34
C THR A 143 12.82 -7.82 6.39
N THR A 144 13.03 -6.53 6.11
CA THR A 144 12.51 -5.44 6.95
C THR A 144 10.98 -5.43 7.01
N PHE A 145 10.29 -5.98 6.01
CA PHE A 145 8.82 -6.02 5.98
C PHE A 145 8.23 -7.06 6.91
N GLN A 146 8.99 -8.09 7.29
CA GLN A 146 8.49 -9.14 8.18
C GLN A 146 7.99 -8.56 9.51
N SER A 147 8.79 -7.70 10.16
CA SER A 147 8.42 -7.08 11.43
C SER A 147 7.30 -6.04 11.25
N ILE A 148 7.30 -5.30 10.14
CA ILE A 148 6.29 -4.30 9.79
C ILE A 148 4.90 -4.95 9.62
N LEU A 149 4.85 -6.11 8.97
CA LEU A 149 3.61 -6.78 8.58
C LEU A 149 3.14 -7.84 9.60
N ARG A 150 4.02 -8.30 10.50
CA ARG A 150 3.68 -9.28 11.54
C ARG A 150 2.44 -8.90 12.37
N PRO A 151 2.27 -7.65 12.86
CA PRO A 151 1.07 -7.25 13.62
C PRO A 151 -0.23 -7.30 12.82
N TYR A 152 -0.15 -7.40 11.49
CA TYR A 152 -1.28 -7.42 10.57
C TYR A 152 -1.55 -8.82 10.01
N ASP A 153 -0.98 -9.88 10.60
CA ASP A 153 -0.97 -11.24 10.04
C ASP A 153 -0.54 -11.27 8.56
N TYR A 154 0.43 -10.43 8.20
CA TYR A 154 0.91 -10.25 6.83
C TYR A 154 -0.12 -9.71 5.81
N ASP A 155 -1.24 -9.16 6.29
CA ASP A 155 -2.24 -8.48 5.46
C ASP A 155 -1.78 -7.07 5.08
N ILE A 156 -1.20 -6.94 3.88
CA ILE A 156 -0.72 -5.65 3.35
C ILE A 156 -1.87 -4.67 3.16
N LYS A 157 -3.08 -5.12 2.81
CA LYS A 157 -4.25 -4.24 2.67
C LYS A 157 -4.61 -3.61 4.02
N ALA A 158 -4.60 -4.38 5.11
CA ALA A 158 -4.82 -3.87 6.45
C ALA A 158 -3.72 -2.89 6.89
N TRP A 159 -2.44 -3.23 6.64
CA TRP A 159 -1.32 -2.32 6.91
C TRP A 159 -1.46 -1.00 6.12
N LYS A 160 -1.82 -1.09 4.84
CA LYS A 160 -2.02 0.07 3.96
C LYS A 160 -3.17 0.91 4.49
N LEU A 161 -4.30 0.31 4.82
CA LEU A 161 -5.45 1.00 5.40
C LEU A 161 -5.05 1.79 6.65
N VAL A 162 -4.31 1.21 7.59
CA VAL A 162 -3.86 1.91 8.81
C VAL A 162 -2.91 3.07 8.51
N ASN A 163 -1.94 2.89 7.62
CA ASN A 163 -0.97 3.95 7.32
C ASN A 163 -1.58 5.08 6.48
N TYR A 164 -2.46 4.75 5.55
CA TYR A 164 -3.23 5.74 4.81
C TYR A 164 -4.25 6.41 5.70
N SER A 165 -4.89 5.70 6.65
CA SER A 165 -5.78 6.29 7.66
C SER A 165 -5.09 7.41 8.41
N LYS A 166 -3.87 7.18 8.90
CA LYS A 166 -3.10 8.22 9.61
C LYS A 166 -2.91 9.49 8.77
N LYS A 167 -2.74 9.35 7.44
CA LYS A 167 -2.68 10.47 6.49
C LYS A 167 -4.05 11.07 6.17
N ALA A 168 -5.08 10.24 5.99
CA ALA A 168 -6.45 10.62 5.61
C ALA A 168 -7.18 11.32 6.76
N LEU A 169 -6.93 10.89 8.00
CA LEU A 169 -7.35 11.60 9.20
C LEU A 169 -6.87 13.04 9.15
N ALA A 170 -5.69 13.35 8.59
CA ALA A 170 -5.23 14.74 8.43
C ALA A 170 -5.96 15.54 7.32
N LYS A 171 -6.71 14.90 6.42
CA LYS A 171 -7.28 15.52 5.20
C LYS A 171 -8.82 15.54 5.12
N HIS A 172 -9.54 15.25 6.21
CA HIS A 172 -11.00 15.40 6.35
C HIS A 172 -11.92 14.46 5.53
N ASN A 173 -11.53 13.21 5.24
CA ASN A 173 -12.48 12.19 4.76
C ASN A 173 -12.60 10.98 5.72
N PRO A 174 -13.21 11.18 6.91
CA PRO A 174 -13.29 10.13 7.92
C PRO A 174 -14.40 9.10 7.66
N GLU A 175 -15.51 9.45 7.00
CA GLU A 175 -16.66 8.53 6.83
C GLU A 175 -16.31 7.29 5.98
N LEU A 176 -15.76 7.50 4.79
CA LEU A 176 -15.33 6.41 3.91
C LEU A 176 -14.31 5.51 4.62
N LEU A 177 -13.40 6.13 5.38
CA LEU A 177 -12.39 5.41 6.13
C LEU A 177 -13.00 4.54 7.25
N ILE A 178 -13.99 5.05 7.98
CA ILE A 178 -14.70 4.31 9.04
C ILE A 178 -15.39 3.08 8.45
N GLU A 179 -15.97 3.21 7.25
CA GLU A 179 -16.62 2.12 6.53
C GLU A 179 -15.62 1.04 6.10
N GLU A 180 -14.52 1.43 5.44
CA GLU A 180 -13.47 0.51 5.00
C GLU A 180 -12.83 -0.26 6.17
N LEU A 181 -12.51 0.46 7.27
CA LEU A 181 -12.01 -0.17 8.49
C LEU A 181 -13.03 -1.14 9.08
N GLY A 182 -14.31 -0.75 9.12
CA GLY A 182 -15.39 -1.59 9.61
C GLY A 182 -15.54 -2.88 8.80
N LYS A 183 -15.46 -2.80 7.47
CA LYS A 183 -15.46 -3.98 6.59
C LYS A 183 -14.27 -4.90 6.91
N LYS A 184 -13.08 -4.33 7.02
CA LYS A 184 -11.85 -5.12 7.25
C LYS A 184 -11.80 -5.80 8.61
N ILE A 185 -12.33 -5.15 9.65
CA ILE A 185 -12.48 -5.75 10.99
C ILE A 185 -13.43 -6.95 10.94
N ARG A 186 -14.60 -6.82 10.28
CA ARG A 186 -15.57 -7.92 10.13
C ARG A 186 -14.96 -9.12 9.41
N GLU A 187 -14.31 -8.89 8.27
CA GLU A 187 -13.59 -9.94 7.54
C GLU A 187 -12.56 -10.65 8.43
N SER A 188 -11.78 -9.89 9.20
CA SER A 188 -10.73 -10.45 10.06
C SER A 188 -11.30 -11.28 11.22
N ARG A 189 -12.45 -10.88 11.78
CA ARG A 189 -13.16 -11.64 12.83
C ARG A 189 -13.72 -12.96 12.29
N ILE A 190 -14.31 -12.97 11.09
CA ILE A 190 -14.79 -14.19 10.45
C ILE A 190 -13.64 -15.19 10.29
N THR A 191 -12.50 -14.75 9.72
CA THR A 191 -11.32 -15.61 9.58
C THR A 191 -10.79 -16.11 10.93
N LEU A 192 -10.82 -15.27 11.97
CA LEU A 192 -10.40 -15.66 13.31
C LEU A 192 -11.29 -16.80 13.86
N ASP A 193 -12.61 -16.68 13.70
CA ASP A 193 -13.57 -17.67 14.17
C ASP A 193 -13.42 -19.00 13.42
N GLU A 194 -13.25 -18.96 12.10
CA GLU A 194 -12.98 -20.14 11.25
C GLU A 194 -11.71 -20.90 11.70
N ILE A 195 -10.64 -20.17 12.04
CA ILE A 195 -9.38 -20.77 12.51
C ILE A 195 -9.56 -21.35 13.92
N LYS A 196 -10.28 -20.66 14.81
CA LYS A 196 -10.55 -21.12 16.17
C LYS A 196 -11.39 -22.39 16.21
N GLN A 197 -12.19 -22.67 15.18
CA GLN A 197 -12.97 -23.90 15.05
C GLN A 197 -12.12 -25.11 14.61
N ASN A 198 -11.02 -24.89 13.89
CA ASN A 198 -10.18 -25.94 13.29
C ASN A 198 -8.82 -26.16 14.00
N LYS A 199 -8.82 -26.12 15.34
CA LYS A 199 -7.60 -25.98 16.18
C LYS A 199 -6.48 -26.98 15.87
N SER A 200 -5.27 -26.45 15.67
CA SER A 200 -3.97 -27.14 15.75
C SER A 200 -2.88 -26.21 16.31
N ASP A 201 -1.74 -26.70 16.79
CA ASP A 201 -0.72 -25.84 17.44
C ASP A 201 -0.20 -24.69 16.55
N LYS A 202 -0.10 -24.90 15.23
CA LYS A 202 0.28 -23.83 14.27
C LYS A 202 -0.76 -22.71 14.18
N THR A 203 -2.01 -22.95 14.59
CA THR A 203 -3.08 -21.95 14.57
C THR A 203 -2.97 -20.92 15.69
N ASN A 204 -2.35 -21.25 16.84
CA ASN A 204 -2.28 -20.34 17.99
C ASN A 204 -1.52 -19.04 17.68
N LYS A 205 -0.34 -19.14 17.03
CA LYS A 205 0.42 -17.96 16.61
C LYS A 205 -0.31 -17.10 15.58
N ARG A 206 -1.12 -17.74 14.71
CA ARG A 206 -1.91 -17.02 13.71
C ARG A 206 -3.10 -16.31 14.37
N ILE A 207 -3.75 -16.96 15.33
CA ILE A 207 -4.81 -16.39 16.17
C ILE A 207 -4.30 -15.12 16.86
N GLU A 208 -3.16 -15.18 17.55
CA GLU A 208 -2.55 -14.02 18.23
C GLU A 208 -2.30 -12.84 17.27
N ARG A 209 -1.81 -13.12 16.05
CA ARG A 209 -1.58 -12.08 15.03
C ARG A 209 -2.88 -11.48 14.50
N LEU A 210 -3.90 -12.30 14.28
CA LEU A 210 -5.22 -11.82 13.85
C LEU A 210 -5.91 -10.99 14.93
N GLU A 211 -5.80 -11.39 16.20
CA GLU A 211 -6.30 -10.60 17.33
C GLU A 211 -5.58 -9.26 17.43
N SER A 212 -4.24 -9.27 17.31
CA SER A 212 -3.44 -8.04 17.26
C SER A 212 -3.87 -7.11 16.11
N LYS A 213 -4.09 -7.67 14.91
CA LYS A 213 -4.57 -6.93 13.74
C LYS A 213 -5.93 -6.28 14.01
N ILE A 214 -6.87 -7.02 14.59
CA ILE A 214 -8.23 -6.53 14.90
C ILE A 214 -8.14 -5.35 15.88
N ILE A 215 -7.38 -5.49 16.97
CA ILE A 215 -7.19 -4.44 17.97
C ILE A 215 -6.65 -3.16 17.32
N ILE A 216 -5.62 -3.27 16.47
CA ILE A 216 -5.03 -2.11 15.78
C ILE A 216 -6.07 -1.43 14.87
N LEU A 217 -6.84 -2.21 14.10
CA LEU A 217 -7.86 -1.65 13.20
C LEU A 217 -8.99 -0.97 13.97
N GLU A 218 -9.42 -1.54 15.08
CA GLU A 218 -10.46 -0.98 15.96
C GLU A 218 -10.02 0.34 16.58
N GLU A 219 -8.78 0.42 17.05
CA GLU A 219 -8.20 1.64 17.59
C GLU A 219 -8.23 2.78 16.56
N ILE A 220 -7.75 2.52 15.35
CA ILE A 220 -7.72 3.52 14.28
C ILE A 220 -9.14 3.91 13.85
N ARG A 221 -10.08 2.95 13.83
CA ARG A 221 -11.48 3.22 13.52
C ARG A 221 -12.13 4.11 14.59
N ARG A 222 -11.84 3.88 15.88
CA ARG A 222 -12.33 4.72 16.97
C ARG A 222 -11.84 6.16 16.82
N GLN A 223 -10.54 6.34 16.59
CA GLN A 223 -9.96 7.68 16.35
C GLN A 223 -10.59 8.38 15.15
N ALA A 224 -10.94 7.63 14.09
CA ALA A 224 -11.64 8.19 12.94
C ALA A 224 -13.05 8.66 13.26
N ILE A 225 -13.79 7.90 14.09
CA ILE A 225 -15.14 8.28 14.56
C ILE A 225 -15.07 9.56 15.40
N GLU A 226 -14.20 9.60 16.41
CA GLU A 226 -14.03 10.78 17.28
C GLU A 226 -13.67 12.04 16.48
N LYS A 227 -12.79 11.88 15.48
CA LYS A 227 -12.42 12.98 14.58
C LYS A 227 -13.58 13.45 13.72
N ASN A 228 -14.41 12.51 13.21
CA ASN A 228 -15.60 12.86 12.44
C ASN A 228 -16.62 13.62 13.28
N GLU A 229 -16.90 13.15 14.49
CA GLU A 229 -17.83 13.80 15.41
C GLU A 229 -17.38 15.22 15.77
N THR A 230 -16.08 15.40 16.03
CA THR A 230 -15.50 16.72 16.29
C THR A 230 -15.66 17.65 15.09
N PHE A 231 -15.43 17.15 13.87
CA PHE A 231 -15.61 17.91 12.64
C PHE A 231 -17.08 18.31 12.41
N LEU A 232 -18.01 17.38 12.57
CA LEU A 232 -19.45 17.65 12.45
C LEU A 232 -19.92 18.68 13.48
N ARG A 233 -19.43 18.58 14.72
CA ARG A 233 -19.74 19.54 15.77
C ARG A 233 -19.21 20.95 15.43
N ALA A 234 -18.00 21.05 14.90
CA ALA A 234 -17.42 22.33 14.48
C ALA A 234 -18.25 22.98 13.36
N ASN A 235 -18.64 22.20 12.34
CA ASN A 235 -19.48 22.70 11.25
C ASN A 235 -20.86 23.17 11.73
N ASN A 236 -21.47 22.45 12.68
CA ASN A 236 -22.76 22.86 13.27
C ASN A 236 -22.63 24.19 14.01
N LEU A 237 -21.58 24.36 14.82
CA LEU A 237 -21.30 25.62 15.52
C LEU A 237 -21.00 26.78 14.54
N GLU A 238 -20.31 26.51 13.45
CA GLU A 238 -20.06 27.50 12.40
C GLU A 238 -21.38 27.95 11.74
N ASN A 239 -22.25 27.01 11.39
CA ASN A 239 -23.57 27.29 10.84
C ASN A 239 -24.44 28.11 11.81
N GLU A 240 -24.42 27.78 13.10
CA GLU A 240 -25.11 28.55 14.14
C GLU A 240 -24.54 29.97 14.26
N ASN A 241 -23.22 30.12 14.27
CA ASN A 241 -22.56 31.43 14.29
C ASN A 241 -22.91 32.27 13.07
N GLN A 242 -23.00 31.68 11.88
CA GLN A 242 -23.45 32.38 10.68
C GLN A 242 -24.89 32.88 10.80
N LYS A 243 -25.81 32.05 11.32
CA LYS A 243 -27.20 32.46 11.60
C LYS A 243 -27.26 33.61 12.60
N LEU A 244 -26.46 33.56 13.68
CA LEU A 244 -26.39 34.64 14.67
C LEU A 244 -25.84 35.94 14.07
N LYS A 245 -24.81 35.87 13.20
CA LYS A 245 -24.29 37.06 12.50
C LYS A 245 -25.35 37.71 11.61
N ILE A 246 -26.12 36.92 10.88
CA ILE A 246 -27.25 37.43 10.08
C ILE A 246 -28.27 38.10 11.00
N LYS A 247 -28.61 37.47 12.13
CA LYS A 247 -29.59 38.04 13.05
C LYS A 247 -29.13 39.36 13.69
N ILE A 248 -27.85 39.47 14.04
CA ILE A 248 -27.27 40.71 14.55
C ILE A 248 -27.37 41.81 13.50
N ALA A 249 -27.02 41.55 12.24
CA ALA A 249 -27.12 42.53 11.17
C ALA A 249 -28.57 43.02 10.92
N GLU A 250 -29.56 42.12 11.04
CA GLU A 250 -30.98 42.49 10.98
C GLU A 250 -31.37 43.45 12.11
N LEU A 251 -30.97 43.14 13.35
CA LEU A 251 -31.27 43.96 14.52
C LEU A 251 -30.58 45.33 14.47
N GLU A 252 -29.33 45.38 14.00
CA GLU A 252 -28.62 46.65 13.77
C GLU A 252 -29.34 47.53 12.74
N THR A 253 -29.86 46.92 11.67
CA THR A 253 -30.64 47.62 10.64
C THR A 253 -31.96 48.16 11.20
N GLN A 254 -32.66 47.37 12.01
CA GLN A 254 -33.89 47.79 12.69
C GLN A 254 -33.62 48.95 13.66
N LEU A 255 -32.58 48.83 14.49
CA LEU A 255 -32.19 49.88 15.45
C LEU A 255 -31.89 51.20 14.74
N LYS A 256 -31.12 51.16 13.65
CA LYS A 256 -30.79 52.34 12.85
C LYS A 256 -32.06 52.99 12.26
N THR A 257 -33.02 52.19 11.81
CA THR A 257 -34.30 52.67 11.29
C THR A 257 -35.12 53.36 12.37
N GLU A 258 -35.21 52.77 13.56
CA GLU A 258 -35.92 53.38 14.69
C GLU A 258 -35.24 54.68 15.18
N GLN A 259 -33.90 54.71 15.23
CA GLN A 259 -33.15 55.93 15.53
C GLN A 259 -33.47 57.06 14.54
N GLN A 260 -33.51 56.76 13.24
CA GLN A 260 -33.89 57.74 12.21
C GLN A 260 -35.33 58.26 12.39
N LYS A 261 -36.28 57.39 12.76
CA LYS A 261 -37.66 57.81 13.06
C LYS A 261 -37.71 58.77 14.26
N ILE A 262 -36.97 58.46 15.32
CA ILE A 262 -36.90 59.31 16.52
C ILE A 262 -36.31 60.69 16.16
N GLU A 263 -35.23 60.73 15.38
CA GLU A 263 -34.64 62.00 14.92
C GLU A 263 -35.62 62.84 14.08
N GLN A 264 -36.39 62.21 13.18
CA GLN A 264 -37.43 62.89 12.41
C GLN A 264 -38.53 63.47 13.30
N ILE A 265 -38.98 62.72 14.30
CA ILE A 265 -39.98 63.20 15.28
C ILE A 265 -39.42 64.40 16.06
N ALA A 266 -38.16 64.32 16.51
CA ALA A 266 -37.52 65.41 17.24
C ALA A 266 -37.43 66.72 16.41
N GLN A 267 -37.20 66.62 15.10
CA GLN A 267 -37.20 67.78 14.19
C GLN A 267 -38.58 68.44 14.03
N ILE A 268 -39.68 67.68 14.20
CA ILE A 268 -41.05 68.23 14.12
C ILE A 268 -41.42 68.96 15.42
N ILE A 269 -40.95 68.47 16.58
CA ILE A 269 -41.36 68.98 17.89
C ILE A 269 -40.58 70.24 18.31
N VAL A 270 -39.36 70.45 17.80
CA VAL A 270 -38.59 71.68 18.07
C VAL A 270 -38.87 72.71 16.96
N PRO A 271 -39.69 73.76 17.21
CA PRO A 271 -39.94 74.76 16.18
C PRO A 271 -38.65 75.53 15.89
N PRO A 272 -38.42 75.97 14.63
CA PRO A 272 -37.28 76.81 14.31
C PRO A 272 -37.33 78.07 15.18
N LYS A 273 -36.24 78.35 15.88
CA LYS A 273 -36.03 79.67 16.49
C LYS A 273 -36.00 80.68 15.35
N ASN A 274 -37.13 81.34 15.11
CA ASN A 274 -37.16 82.54 14.27
C ASN A 274 -36.34 83.60 15.00
N TYR A 275 -35.12 83.82 14.51
CA TYR A 275 -34.29 84.98 14.83
C TYR A 275 -34.76 86.18 14.01
#